data_AF-A0A0V0GR34-F1
#
_entry.id   AF-A0A0V0GR34-F1
#
_cell.length_a   1.000
_cell.length_b   1.000
_cell.length_c   1.000
_cell.angle_alpha   90.00
_cell.angle_beta   90.00
_cell.angle_gamma   90.00
#
_symmetry.space_group_name_H-M   'P 1'
#
loop_
_entity.id
_entity.type
_entity.pdbx_description
1 polymer ?
#
loop_
_entity_poly.entity_id
_entity_poly.type
_entity_poly.pdbx_seq_one_letter_code
_entity_poly.pdbx_strand_id
1 'polypeptide(L)'
;MLSYSKDTEDIFKRLPNLQVLKFDLKESWDNSTEQYWFPKLDFLTELEELTVYFASSNINDSGSSAAINRQWDFHFPSNLKILLLDKFPLTSNSLSTIARLPNLEELFLYYT
;
A
#
# COMPACT_ATOMS: atom_id res chain seq x y z
N MET A 1 -9.65 -0.30 10.55
CA MET A 1 -8.52 0.64 10.70
C MET A 1 -7.30 -0.10 11.22
N LEU A 2 -6.26 -0.24 10.40
CA LEU A 2 -4.98 -0.77 10.84
C LEU A 2 -4.04 0.42 11.14
N SER A 3 -3.40 0.41 12.30
CA SER A 3 -2.24 1.24 12.59
C SER A 3 -1.01 0.33 12.54
N TYR A 4 -0.02 0.65 11.72
CA TYR A 4 1.13 -0.23 11.55
C TYR A 4 2.04 -0.25 12.76
N SER A 5 2.33 -1.46 13.19
CA SER A 5 3.50 -1.84 13.95
C SER A 5 4.15 -3.02 13.23
N LYS A 6 5.35 -3.42 13.64
CA LYS A 6 5.95 -4.70 13.21
C LYS A 6 4.97 -5.88 13.37
N ASP A 7 4.07 -5.79 14.34
CA ASP A 7 3.02 -6.77 14.57
C ASP A 7 2.01 -6.86 13.41
N THR A 8 1.85 -5.80 12.60
CA THR A 8 0.92 -5.79 11.46
C THR A 8 1.42 -6.66 10.31
N GLU A 9 2.71 -6.60 9.95
CA GLU A 9 3.28 -7.56 9.00
C GLU A 9 3.22 -8.99 9.56
N ASP A 10 3.47 -9.15 10.85
CA ASP A 10 3.42 -10.45 11.51
C ASP A 10 2.00 -11.04 11.56
N ILE A 11 0.95 -10.21 11.55
CA ILE A 11 -0.44 -10.66 11.37
C ILE A 11 -0.62 -11.25 9.97
N PHE A 12 -0.19 -10.54 8.93
CA PHE A 12 -0.32 -11.02 7.55
C PHE A 12 0.49 -12.30 7.31
N LYS A 13 1.69 -12.42 7.90
CA LYS A 13 2.52 -13.64 7.81
C LYS A 13 1.83 -14.88 8.39
N ARG A 14 0.88 -14.71 9.32
CA ARG A 14 0.09 -15.82 9.89
C ARG A 14 -1.06 -16.26 8.97
N LEU A 15 -1.29 -15.55 7.87
CA LEU A 15 -2.36 -15.80 6.90
C LEU A 15 -1.76 -16.07 5.49
N PRO A 16 -0.94 -17.11 5.31
CA PRO A 16 -0.21 -17.33 4.05
C PRO A 16 -1.13 -17.62 2.84
N ASN A 17 -2.34 -18.14 3.09
CA ASN A 17 -3.32 -18.48 2.05
C ASN A 17 -4.33 -17.35 1.78
N LEU A 18 -4.02 -16.12 2.21
CA LEU A 18 -4.91 -14.97 2.02
C LEU A 18 -4.99 -14.60 0.54
N GLN A 19 -6.18 -14.72 -0.05
CA GLN A 19 -6.42 -14.38 -1.47
C GLN A 19 -6.89 -12.94 -1.67
N VAL A 20 -7.60 -12.38 -0.68
CA VAL A 20 -8.16 -11.03 -0.75
C VAL A 20 -7.77 -10.26 0.49
N LEU A 21 -7.17 -9.08 0.31
CA LEU A 21 -6.78 -8.19 1.39
C LEU A 21 -7.31 -6.78 1.13
N LYS A 22 -8.09 -6.26 2.10
CA LYS A 22 -8.59 -4.89 2.09
C LYS A 22 -8.30 -4.19 3.41
N PHE A 23 -7.72 -2.99 3.35
CA PHE A 23 -7.50 -2.19 4.55
C PHE A 23 -7.38 -0.67 4.30
N ASP A 24 -7.59 0.09 5.37
CA ASP A 24 -7.30 1.52 5.43
C ASP A 24 -5.88 1.75 5.96
N LEU A 25 -5.10 2.54 5.23
CA LEU A 25 -3.75 2.99 5.56
C LEU A 25 -3.81 4.44 6.05
N LYS A 26 -3.38 4.74 7.28
CA LYS A 26 -3.39 6.12 7.82
C LYS A 26 -2.01 6.76 7.72
N GLU A 27 -1.96 8.06 7.41
CA GLU A 27 -0.73 8.86 7.29
C GLU A 27 0.07 8.98 8.60
N SER A 28 -0.54 8.76 9.77
CA SER A 28 0.12 8.81 11.10
C SER A 28 1.06 7.63 11.37
N TRP A 29 1.69 7.10 10.32
CA TRP A 29 2.70 6.05 10.37
C TRP A 29 3.96 6.64 11.03
N ASP A 30 4.21 6.32 12.30
CA ASP A 30 5.38 6.79 13.04
C ASP A 30 6.64 6.13 12.46
N ASN A 31 7.38 6.90 11.64
CA ASN A 31 8.60 6.47 10.95
C ASN A 31 9.87 6.71 11.76
N SER A 32 9.79 6.71 13.09
CA SER A 32 10.99 6.92 13.91
C SER A 32 12.03 5.80 13.76
N THR A 33 11.69 4.64 13.16
CA THR A 33 12.62 3.51 13.00
C THR A 33 12.62 2.79 11.65
N GLU A 34 11.55 2.84 10.84
CA GLU A 34 11.51 2.17 9.53
C GLU A 34 11.22 3.17 8.40
N GLN A 35 11.92 3.02 7.27
CA GLN A 35 11.89 3.94 6.13
C GLN A 35 10.67 3.73 5.21
N TYR A 36 9.81 2.76 5.51
CA TYR A 36 8.73 2.29 4.65
C TYR A 36 7.36 2.66 5.19
N TRP A 37 6.54 3.31 4.36
CA TRP A 37 5.18 3.79 4.70
C TRP A 37 4.06 2.84 4.24
N PHE A 38 4.44 1.75 3.56
CA PHE A 38 3.55 0.72 3.07
C PHE A 38 4.08 -0.65 3.52
N PRO A 39 3.22 -1.56 4.02
CA PRO A 39 3.68 -2.87 4.49
C PRO A 39 4.24 -3.69 3.33
N LYS A 40 5.29 -4.49 3.57
CA LYS A 40 5.73 -5.46 2.57
C LYS A 40 4.71 -6.59 2.49
N LEU A 41 4.29 -6.94 1.28
CA LEU A 41 3.25 -7.97 1.05
C LEU A 41 3.72 -9.04 0.06
N ASP A 42 4.98 -9.01 -0.35
CA ASP A 42 5.61 -9.94 -1.29
C ASP A 42 5.64 -11.39 -0.79
N PHE A 43 5.51 -11.60 0.53
CA PHE A 43 5.37 -12.93 1.14
C PHE A 43 3.97 -13.54 1.03
N LEU A 44 2.93 -12.77 0.68
CA LEU A 44 1.57 -13.28 0.50
C LEU A 44 1.40 -13.86 -0.89
N THR A 45 2.03 -15.01 -1.16
CA THR A 45 2.09 -15.59 -2.50
C THR A 45 0.73 -16.00 -3.06
N GLU A 46 -0.29 -16.21 -2.22
CA GLU A 46 -1.65 -16.56 -2.67
C GLU A 46 -2.56 -15.33 -2.87
N LEU A 47 -2.06 -14.11 -2.64
CA LEU A 47 -2.87 -12.90 -2.72
C LEU A 47 -3.15 -12.52 -4.18
N GLU A 48 -4.42 -12.53 -4.55
CA GLU A 48 -4.90 -12.17 -5.89
C GLU A 48 -5.51 -10.77 -5.93
N GLU A 49 -6.12 -10.30 -4.84
CA GLU A 49 -6.78 -9.00 -4.76
C GLU A 49 -6.27 -8.17 -3.58
N LEU A 50 -5.87 -6.93 -3.88
CA LEU A 50 -5.43 -5.95 -2.90
C LEU A 50 -6.18 -4.63 -3.08
N THR A 51 -6.92 -4.23 -2.05
CA THR A 51 -7.58 -2.92 -1.98
C THR A 51 -7.02 -2.12 -0.81
N VAL A 52 -6.45 -0.96 -1.10
CA VAL A 52 -5.91 -0.08 -0.06
C VAL A 52 -6.50 1.32 -0.18
N TYR A 53 -7.02 1.81 0.94
CA TYR A 53 -7.52 3.19 1.05
C TYR A 53 -6.56 4.02 1.88
N PHE A 54 -5.98 5.08 1.31
CA PHE A 54 -5.10 5.98 2.04
C PHE A 54 -5.88 7.11 2.72
N ALA A 55 -5.91 7.09 4.04
CA ALA A 55 -6.43 8.16 4.87
C ALA A 55 -5.30 9.13 5.24
N SER A 56 -5.12 10.18 4.45
CA SER A 56 -4.28 11.31 4.83
C SER A 56 -4.88 12.04 6.03
N SER A 57 -4.02 12.45 6.96
CA SER A 57 -4.38 13.22 8.16
C SER A 57 -4.65 14.69 7.88
N ASN A 58 -4.18 15.22 6.75
CA ASN A 58 -4.45 16.60 6.34
C ASN A 58 -5.79 16.72 5.61
N ILE A 59 -6.86 16.75 6.40
CA ILE A 59 -8.20 17.13 5.90
C ILE A 59 -8.30 18.67 5.74
N ASN A 60 -7.43 19.46 6.36
CA ASN A 60 -7.42 20.92 6.24
C ASN A 60 -5.99 21.48 6.15
N ASP A 61 -5.83 22.53 5.37
CA ASP A 61 -4.66 23.42 5.20
C ASP A 61 -3.56 23.08 4.17
N SER A 62 -3.65 23.82 3.07
CA SER A 62 -2.55 24.47 2.34
C SER A 62 -1.22 23.71 2.22
N GLY A 63 -1.08 22.93 1.15
CA GLY A 63 0.14 22.93 0.35
C GLY A 63 1.35 22.11 0.82
N SER A 64 1.30 21.39 1.95
CA SER A 64 2.37 20.44 2.28
C SER A 64 1.88 19.33 3.21
N SER A 65 1.35 18.24 2.64
CA SER A 65 1.38 16.97 3.37
C SER A 65 2.75 16.33 3.14
N ALA A 66 3.31 15.71 4.17
CA ALA A 66 4.57 15.00 4.05
C ALA A 66 4.49 13.86 3.04
N ALA A 67 3.30 13.42 2.64
CA ALA A 67 3.08 12.37 1.66
C ALA A 67 3.39 12.79 0.21
N ILE A 68 3.30 14.09 -0.15
CA ILE A 68 3.44 14.56 -1.55
C ILE A 68 4.87 14.39 -2.09
N ASN A 69 5.89 14.43 -1.21
CA ASN A 69 7.30 14.29 -1.58
C ASN A 69 7.88 12.91 -1.25
N ARG A 70 7.05 11.92 -0.87
CA ARG A 70 7.54 10.60 -0.42
C ARG A 70 7.43 9.56 -1.53
N GLN A 71 8.49 8.78 -1.67
CA GLN A 71 8.55 7.68 -2.62
C GLN A 71 7.94 6.42 -1.96
N TRP A 72 6.88 5.89 -2.55
CA TRP A 72 6.32 4.60 -2.13
C TRP A 72 7.20 3.46 -2.66
N ASP A 73 7.82 2.74 -1.75
CA ASP A 73 8.57 1.52 -2.05
C ASP A 73 7.63 0.31 -1.90
N PHE A 74 6.84 0.04 -2.94
CA PHE A 74 5.86 -1.04 -2.92
C PHE A 74 6.53 -2.40 -3.13
N HIS A 75 6.23 -3.34 -2.23
CA HIS A 75 6.61 -4.76 -2.33
C HIS A 75 5.33 -5.60 -2.45
N PHE A 76 4.78 -5.67 -3.66
CA PHE A 76 3.56 -6.43 -3.94
C PHE A 76 3.86 -7.91 -4.21
N PRO A 77 2.91 -8.82 -3.91
CA PRO A 77 3.02 -10.23 -4.27
C PRO A 77 2.90 -10.43 -5.79
N SER A 78 3.60 -11.43 -6.31
CA SER A 78 3.65 -11.69 -7.76
C SER A 78 2.34 -12.23 -8.35
N ASN A 79 1.48 -12.83 -7.53
CA ASN A 79 0.20 -13.42 -7.97
C ASN A 79 -0.97 -12.43 -7.97
N LEU A 80 -0.68 -11.15 -7.69
CA LEU A 80 -1.70 -10.11 -7.65
C LEU A 80 -2.32 -9.87 -9.03
N LYS A 81 -3.64 -10.05 -9.13
CA LYS A 81 -4.45 -9.83 -10.33
C LYS A 81 -5.21 -8.51 -10.28
N ILE A 82 -5.69 -8.12 -9.11
CA ILE A 82 -6.48 -6.91 -8.92
C ILE A 82 -5.79 -6.00 -7.90
N LEU A 83 -5.48 -4.78 -8.32
CA LEU A 83 -4.94 -3.74 -7.45
C LEU A 83 -5.84 -2.51 -7.46
N LEU A 84 -6.32 -2.12 -6.28
CA LEU A 84 -7.03 -0.87 -6.06
C LEU A 84 -6.27 0.00 -5.06
N LEU A 85 -5.90 1.20 -5.49
CA LEU A 85 -5.28 2.23 -4.66
C LEU A 85 -6.15 3.48 -4.67
N ASP A 86 -6.67 3.87 -3.51
CA ASP A 86 -7.48 5.08 -3.34
C ASP A 86 -6.72 6.13 -2.50
N LYS A 87 -6.66 7.37 -3.00
CA LYS A 87 -6.00 8.55 -2.40
C LYS A 87 -4.49 8.46 -2.23
N PHE A 88 -3.84 7.58 -2.99
CA PHE A 88 -2.38 7.44 -2.96
C PHE A 88 -1.69 8.51 -3.81
N PRO A 89 -0.77 9.33 -3.27
CA PRO A 89 0.06 10.22 -4.08
C PRO A 89 1.10 9.39 -4.85
N LEU A 90 0.75 8.96 -6.06
CA LEU A 90 1.59 8.06 -6.85
C LEU A 90 2.67 8.83 -7.63
N THR A 91 3.91 8.34 -7.55
CA THR A 91 5.02 8.85 -8.36
C THR A 91 5.21 8.01 -9.63
N SER A 92 5.97 8.52 -10.61
CA SER A 92 6.35 7.73 -11.79
C SER A 92 7.07 6.43 -11.42
N ASN A 93 7.86 6.43 -10.34
CA ASN A 93 8.54 5.22 -9.85
C ASN A 93 7.53 4.21 -9.31
N SER A 94 6.53 4.67 -8.55
CA SER A 94 5.45 3.84 -8.02
C SER A 94 4.64 3.19 -9.14
N LEU A 95 4.29 3.96 -10.18
CA LEU A 95 3.60 3.44 -11.37
C LEU A 95 4.46 2.44 -12.15
N SER A 96 5.78 2.68 -12.27
CA SER A 96 6.72 1.74 -12.90
C SER A 96 6.77 0.41 -12.14
N THR A 97 6.76 0.43 -10.80
CA THR A 97 6.68 -0.79 -9.98
C THR A 97 5.37 -1.54 -10.24
N ILE A 98 4.22 -0.84 -10.26
CA ILE A 98 2.91 -1.46 -10.53
C ILE A 98 2.87 -2.06 -11.94
N ALA A 99 3.40 -1.36 -12.94
CA ALA A 99 3.43 -1.81 -14.33
C ALA A 99 4.30 -3.06 -14.58
N ARG A 100 5.15 -3.43 -13.60
CA ARG A 100 6.00 -4.63 -13.66
C ARG A 100 5.37 -5.85 -12.98
N LEU A 101 4.16 -5.73 -12.44
CA LEU A 101 3.47 -6.87 -11.84
C LEU A 101 3.09 -7.89 -12.93
N PRO A 102 3.56 -9.14 -12.82
CA PRO A 102 3.51 -10.07 -13.94
C PRO A 102 2.10 -10.60 -14.23
N ASN A 103 1.22 -10.61 -13.22
CA ASN A 103 -0.12 -11.19 -13.29
C ASN A 103 -1.24 -10.16 -13.11
N LEU A 104 -0.92 -8.87 -13.15
CA LEU A 104 -1.92 -7.83 -12.93
C LEU A 104 -2.89 -7.76 -14.12
N GLU A 105 -4.16 -8.01 -13.86
CA GLU A 105 -5.25 -8.00 -14.82
C GLU A 105 -6.03 -6.68 -14.75
N GLU A 106 -6.26 -6.17 -13.53
CA GLU A 106 -7.06 -4.96 -13.29
C GLU A 106 -6.35 -4.00 -12.35
N LEU A 107 -6.33 -2.72 -12.73
CA LEU A 107 -5.76 -1.62 -11.96
C LEU A 107 -6.81 -0.50 -11.79
N PHE A 108 -7.14 -0.20 -10.54
CA PHE A 108 -8.05 0.87 -10.17
C PHE A 108 -7.31 1.93 -9.34
N LEU A 109 -7.28 3.16 -9.86
CA LEU A 109 -6.68 4.31 -9.20
C LEU A 109 -7.75 5.37 -8.98
N TYR A 110 -7.99 5.73 -7.72
CA TYR A 110 -8.96 6.75 -7.33
C TYR A 110 -8.28 7.89 -6.58
N TYR A 111 -8.53 9.13 -6.98
CA TYR A 111 -8.02 10.34 -6.32
C TYR A 111 -6.49 10.30 -6.05
N THR A 112 -5.73 9.74 -6.98
CA THR A 112 -4.27 9.52 -6.91
C THR A 112 -3.45 10.66 -7.47
#